data_AF-A0A842MR34-F1
#
_entry.id   AF-A0A842MR34-F1
#
_cell.length_a   1.000
_cell.length_b   1.000
_cell.length_c   1.000
_cell.angle_alpha   90.00
_cell.angle_beta   90.00
_cell.angle_gamma   90.00
#
_symmetry.space_group_name_H-M   'P 1'
#
loop_
_entity.id
_entity.type
_entity.pdbx_description
1 polymer ?
#
loop_
_entity_poly.entity_id
_entity_poly.type
_entity_poly.pdbx_seq_one_letter_code
_entity_poly.pdbx_strand_id
1 'polypeptide(L)'
;MVRLEVFTAEPPCPGCLKLLELADRIKAEYGDKVEVIKHIGPCEEFTKYGITVVPAAVIEEKIKIMGVCPSEKTLKTALWEAGA
;
A
#
# COMPACT_ATOMS: atom_id res chain seq x y z
N MET A 1 -11.11 -11.70 -1.98
CA MET A 1 -10.39 -10.98 -0.92
C MET A 1 -9.14 -10.42 -1.58
N VAL A 2 -8.97 -9.11 -1.56
CA VAL A 2 -7.88 -8.42 -2.25
C VAL A 2 -6.78 -8.07 -1.26
N ARG A 3 -5.54 -8.42 -1.56
CA ARG A 3 -4.39 -8.13 -0.69
C ARG A 3 -3.75 -6.80 -1.08
N LEU A 4 -3.74 -5.86 -0.14
CA LEU A 4 -3.09 -4.55 -0.21
C LEU A 4 -1.86 -4.56 0.70
N GLU A 5 -0.68 -4.45 0.11
CA GLU A 5 0.59 -4.31 0.84
C GLU A 5 1.12 -2.90 0.67
N VAL A 6 1.35 -2.19 1.77
CA VAL A 6 1.94 -0.85 1.76
C VAL A 6 3.35 -0.90 2.32
N PHE A 7 4.25 -0.20 1.64
CA PHE A 7 5.68 -0.18 1.94
C PHE A 7 6.10 1.23 2.29
N THR A 8 6.76 1.39 3.44
CA THR A 8 7.16 2.68 3.99
C THR A 8 8.60 2.67 4.49
N ALA A 9 9.22 3.85 4.50
CA ALA A 9 10.57 4.03 5.03
C ALA A 9 10.58 4.07 6.57
N GLU A 10 11.72 3.69 7.15
CA GLU A 10 12.06 3.98 8.54
C GLU A 10 13.32 4.89 8.55
N PRO A 11 13.26 6.12 9.09
CA PRO A 11 12.09 6.79 9.69
C PRO A 11 11.01 7.19 8.66
N PRO A 12 9.72 7.21 9.04
CA PRO A 12 8.64 7.50 8.11
C PRO A 12 8.62 8.97 7.70
N CYS A 13 8.64 9.23 6.39
CA CYS A 13 8.45 10.57 5.85
C CYS A 13 6.95 10.96 5.86
N PRO A 14 6.60 12.25 5.65
CA PRO A 14 5.20 12.69 5.65
C PRO A 14 4.30 11.93 4.68
N GLY A 15 4.85 11.49 3.53
CA GLY A 15 4.13 10.67 2.56
C GLY A 15 3.87 9.23 3.05
N CYS A 16 4.80 8.65 3.80
CA CYS A 16 4.64 7.33 4.40
C CYS A 16 3.54 7.34 5.47
N LEU A 17 3.52 8.36 6.34
CA LEU A 17 2.48 8.51 7.36
C LEU A 17 1.08 8.57 6.72
N LYS A 18 0.91 9.38 5.68
CA LYS A 18 -0.36 9.47 4.94
C LYS A 18 -0.76 8.14 4.30
N LEU A 19 0.19 7.40 3.73
CA LEU A 19 -0.12 6.08 3.15
C LEU A 19 -0.58 5.08 4.22
N LEU A 20 0.02 5.10 5.41
CA LEU A 20 -0.40 4.26 6.53
C LEU A 20 -1.81 4.60 7.00
N GLU A 21 -2.13 5.89 7.12
CA GLU A 21 -3.48 6.37 7.47
C GLU A 21 -4.52 5.96 6.41
N LEU A 22 -4.17 6.08 5.12
CA LEU A 22 -5.02 5.64 4.01
C LEU A 22 -5.26 4.14 4.07
N ALA A 23 -4.23 3.35 4.34
CA ALA A 23 -4.33 1.90 4.46
C ALA A 23 -5.28 1.49 5.59
N ASP A 24 -5.23 2.18 6.75
CA ASP A 24 -6.18 1.93 7.85
C ASP A 24 -7.63 2.31 7.48
N ARG A 25 -7.83 3.43 6.78
CA ARG A 25 -9.15 3.82 6.29
C ARG A 25 -9.74 2.79 5.33
N ILE A 26 -8.94 2.31 4.39
CA ILE A 26 -9.34 1.25 3.45
C ILE A 26 -9.72 -0.01 4.21
N LYS A 27 -8.92 -0.44 5.19
CA LYS A 27 -9.25 -1.62 6.00
C LYS A 27 -10.58 -1.45 6.75
N ALA A 28 -10.82 -0.27 7.31
CA ALA A 28 -12.07 0.04 8.01
C ALA A 28 -13.29 0.07 7.07
N GLU A 29 -13.13 0.54 5.84
CA GLU A 29 -14.23 0.67 4.86
C GLU A 29 -14.54 -0.64 4.13
N TYR A 30 -13.52 -1.40 3.73
CA TYR A 30 -13.67 -2.64 2.98
C TYR A 30 -13.78 -3.88 3.88
N GLY A 31 -13.40 -3.77 5.15
CA GLY A 31 -13.48 -4.87 6.13
C GLY A 31 -12.77 -6.12 5.63
N ASP A 32 -13.47 -7.25 5.67
CA ASP A 32 -12.94 -8.57 5.26
C ASP A 32 -12.72 -8.72 3.75
N LYS A 33 -13.12 -7.73 2.94
CA LYS A 33 -12.87 -7.76 1.49
C LYS A 33 -11.42 -7.46 1.14
N VAL A 34 -10.72 -6.67 1.96
CA VAL A 34 -9.34 -6.22 1.71
C VAL A 34 -8.45 -6.58 2.89
N GLU A 35 -7.40 -7.34 2.61
CA GLU A 35 -6.35 -7.64 3.57
C GLU A 35 -5.24 -6.59 3.46
N VAL A 36 -5.02 -5.81 4.53
CA VAL A 36 -4.00 -4.74 4.55
C VAL A 36 -2.78 -5.18 5.34
N ILE A 37 -1.62 -5.21 4.68
CA ILE A 37 -0.31 -5.54 5.25
C ILE A 37 0.60 -4.31 5.17
N LYS A 38 1.26 -3.97 6.27
CA LYS A 38 2.13 -2.81 6.38
C LYS A 38 3.56 -3.27 6.58
N HIS A 39 4.42 -2.90 5.64
CA HIS A 39 5.86 -3.13 5.69
C HIS A 39 6.55 -1.80 6.01
N ILE A 40 7.27 -1.76 7.13
CA ILE A 40 7.98 -0.57 7.61
C ILE A 40 9.47 -0.90 7.66
N GLY A 41 10.29 -0.07 6.99
CA GLY A 41 11.73 -0.28 6.90
C GLY A 41 12.13 -1.32 5.84
N PRO A 42 13.42 -1.67 5.76
CA PRO A 42 13.92 -2.63 4.78
C PRO A 42 13.46 -4.06 5.14
N CYS A 43 12.60 -4.65 4.30
CA CYS A 43 12.24 -6.07 4.40
C CYS A 43 12.54 -6.82 3.08
N GLU A 44 12.59 -8.15 3.14
CA GLU A 44 12.89 -9.01 1.98
C GLU A 44 11.90 -8.79 0.83
N GLU A 45 10.66 -8.45 1.16
CA GLU A 45 9.58 -8.18 0.21
C GLU A 45 9.86 -6.98 -0.70
N PHE A 46 10.64 -5.98 -0.25
CA PHE A 46 11.09 -4.89 -1.13
C PHE A 46 11.92 -5.43 -2.28
N THR A 47 12.83 -6.36 -1.99
CA THR A 47 13.70 -6.96 -3.00
C THR A 47 12.89 -7.90 -3.89
N LYS A 48 11.98 -8.69 -3.30
CA LYS A 48 11.10 -9.62 -4.02
C LYS A 48 10.25 -8.91 -5.07
N TYR A 49 9.65 -7.77 -4.72
CA TYR A 49 8.81 -7.00 -5.63
C TYR A 49 9.60 -6.01 -6.50
N GLY A 50 10.88 -5.76 -6.22
CA GLY A 50 11.69 -4.78 -6.93
C GLY A 50 11.35 -3.32 -6.56
N ILE A 51 10.91 -3.09 -5.32
CA ILE A 51 10.59 -1.76 -4.79
C ILE A 51 11.90 -1.04 -4.50
N THR A 52 12.22 -0.04 -5.31
CA THR A 52 13.43 0.78 -5.17
C THR A 52 13.19 2.07 -4.40
N VAL A 53 11.92 2.51 -4.30
CA VAL A 53 11.54 3.77 -3.67
C VAL A 53 10.21 3.63 -2.95
N VAL A 54 10.12 4.28 -1.79
CA VAL A 54 8.92 4.38 -0.94
C VAL A 54 8.47 5.82 -0.80
N PRO A 55 7.18 6.08 -0.51
CA PRO A 55 6.10 5.12 -0.26
C PRO A 55 5.66 4.31 -1.50
N ALA A 56 5.32 3.04 -1.31
CA ALA A 56 4.83 2.18 -2.38
C ALA A 56 3.61 1.36 -1.93
N ALA A 57 2.74 1.01 -2.88
CA ALA A 57 1.55 0.19 -2.65
C ALA A 57 1.45 -0.91 -3.72
N VAL A 58 1.33 -2.13 -3.24
CA VAL A 58 1.19 -3.36 -4.04
C VAL A 58 -0.21 -3.91 -3.79
N ILE A 59 -0.90 -4.28 -4.86
CA ILE A 59 -2.22 -4.88 -4.81
C ILE A 59 -2.17 -6.17 -5.62
N GLU A 60 -2.54 -7.31 -5.02
CA GLU A 60 -2.49 -8.63 -5.67
C GLU A 60 -1.11 -8.91 -6.31
N GLU A 61 -0.03 -8.73 -5.53
CA GLU A 61 1.36 -8.91 -5.97
C GLU A 61 1.82 -7.99 -7.13
N LYS A 62 1.00 -7.00 -7.51
CA LYS A 62 1.34 -6.01 -8.55
C LYS A 62 1.60 -4.64 -7.93
N ILE A 63 2.76 -4.06 -8.25
CA ILE A 63 3.08 -2.67 -7.88
C ILE A 63 2.11 -1.75 -8.62
N LYS A 64 1.26 -1.04 -7.87
CA LYS A 64 0.33 -0.05 -8.43
C LYS A 64 0.87 1.37 -8.26
N ILE A 65 1.55 1.64 -7.16
CA ILE A 65 2.11 2.95 -6.83
C ILE A 65 3.52 2.76 -6.26
N MET A 66 4.47 3.59 -6.67
CA MET A 66 5.84 3.57 -6.19
C MET A 66 6.42 4.98 -6.19
N GLY A 67 6.98 5.41 -5.06
CA GLY A 67 7.67 6.69 -4.89
C GLY A 67 6.77 7.91 -4.70
N VAL A 68 5.46 7.74 -4.57
CA VAL A 68 4.51 8.84 -4.34
C VAL A 68 3.38 8.39 -3.42
N CYS A 69 2.91 9.29 -2.56
CA CYS A 69 1.71 9.03 -1.77
C CYS A 69 0.48 9.17 -2.69
N PRO A 70 -0.32 8.11 -2.90
CA PRO A 70 -1.53 8.19 -3.69
C PRO A 70 -2.60 9.02 -2.98
N SER A 71 -3.60 9.47 -3.74
CA SER A 71 -4.85 9.93 -3.17
C SER A 71 -5.74 8.74 -2.77
N GLU A 72 -6.67 8.95 -1.83
CA GLU A 72 -7.64 7.93 -1.43
C GLU A 72 -8.43 7.39 -2.64
N LYS A 73 -8.84 8.29 -3.55
CA LYS A 73 -9.54 7.92 -4.79
C LYS A 73 -8.70 6.98 -5.66
N THR A 74 -7.43 7.31 -5.87
CA THR A 74 -6.52 6.48 -6.68
C THR A 74 -6.37 5.09 -6.10
N LEU A 75 -6.19 4.99 -4.77
CA LEU A 75 -6.05 3.71 -4.10
C LEU A 75 -7.33 2.87 -4.19
N LYS A 76 -8.50 3.49 -3.98
CA LYS A 76 -9.82 2.85 -4.14
C LYS A 76 -10.06 2.35 -5.56
N THR A 77 -9.74 3.17 -6.57
CA THR A 77 -9.85 2.74 -7.97
C THR A 77 -8.93 1.54 -8.25
N ALA A 78 -7.70 1.55 -7.75
CA ALA A 78 -6.77 0.43 -7.94
C ALA A 78 -7.24 -0.86 -7.23
N LEU A 79 -7.88 -0.75 -6.07
CA LEU A 79 -8.52 -1.88 -5.37
C LEU A 79 -9.74 -2.40 -6.14
N TRP A 80 -10.58 -1.51 -6.66
CA TRP A 80 -11.74 -1.87 -7.46
C TRP A 80 -11.35 -2.59 -8.76
N GLU A 81 -10.31 -2.10 -9.45
CA GLU A 81 -9.71 -2.79 -10.61
C GLU A 81 -9.19 -4.19 -10.28
N ALA A 82 -8.78 -4.43 -9.03
CA ALA A 82 -8.30 -5.71 -8.54
C ALA A 82 -9.44 -6.64 -8.04
N GLY A 83 -10.69 -6.16 -8.01
CA GLY A 83 -11.86 -6.95 -7.62
C GLY A 83 -12.29 -6.83 -6.16
N ALA A 84 -11.96 -5.73 -5.48
CA ALA A 84 -12.39 -5.42 -4.11
C ALA A 84 -13.83 -4.86 -4.03
#